data_AF-A0AAV0VP69-F1
#
_entry.id   AF-A0AAV0VP69-F1
#
_cell.length_a   1.000
_cell.length_b   1.000
_cell.length_c   1.000
_cell.angle_alpha   90.00
_cell.angle_beta   90.00
_cell.angle_gamma   90.00
#
_symmetry.space_group_name_H-M   'P 1'
#
loop_
_entity.id
_entity.type
_entity.pdbx_description
1 polymer ?
#
loop_
_entity_poly.entity_id
_entity_poly.type
_entity_poly.pdbx_seq_one_letter_code
_entity_poly.pdbx_strand_id
1 'polypeptide(L)'
;MVVKKEYNIDWVLPKLRNRRIIWNVASCITLAAVGIFSKIFIKWFNKAKVYNLVSFDKAINRPKHIPLITVSNHDSCFDDPGIWAALGWKNLIMSNKMRWALAANDICFTNPFCAHFFMLGQCVPTIRGAGVYQEAVKFGVELLSKGKWLHVFPEGRVNMSKNYIRLKWGVGQMIYESPILPIVVPICHVGMETILPNEPPYYLRTGRKVTFNFGEPIDLKELVSKLKESNVTEEEARKLITEKIEEELYKLQKDTILLHNKLNS
;
A
#
# COMPACT_ATOMS: atom_id res chain seq x y z
N MET A 1 -34.53 4.44 10.27
CA MET A 1 -33.15 4.21 9.81
C MET A 1 -32.36 5.50 10.01
N VAL A 2 -31.42 5.53 10.96
CA VAL A 2 -30.53 6.69 11.11
C VAL A 2 -29.51 6.62 9.98
N VAL A 3 -29.64 7.49 8.98
CA VAL A 3 -28.60 7.68 7.96
C VAL A 3 -27.38 8.20 8.71
N LYS A 4 -26.36 7.36 8.90
CA LYS A 4 -25.06 7.81 9.42
C LYS A 4 -24.57 8.89 8.46
N LYS A 5 -24.52 10.13 8.92
CA LYS A 5 -23.96 11.24 8.16
C LYS A 5 -22.49 10.90 7.91
N GLU A 6 -22.12 10.65 6.65
CA GLU A 6 -20.74 10.40 6.28
C GLU A 6 -19.88 11.61 6.70
N TYR A 7 -18.74 11.34 7.31
CA TYR A 7 -17.82 12.38 7.76
C TYR A 7 -17.27 13.14 6.55
N ASN A 8 -17.38 14.48 6.55
CA ASN A 8 -16.86 15.30 5.47
C ASN A 8 -15.31 15.26 5.45
N ILE A 9 -14.75 14.84 4.32
CA ILE A 9 -13.31 14.72 4.08
C ILE A 9 -12.77 15.71 3.05
N ASP A 10 -13.58 16.66 2.57
CA ASP A 10 -13.22 17.56 1.46
C ASP A 10 -12.02 18.45 1.79
N TRP A 11 -11.80 18.69 3.08
CA TRP A 11 -10.66 19.46 3.60
C TRP A 11 -9.33 18.69 3.61
N VAL A 12 -9.35 17.36 3.51
CA VAL A 12 -8.18 16.50 3.69
C VAL A 12 -7.17 16.67 2.57
N LEU A 13 -7.58 16.50 1.30
CA LEU A 13 -6.67 16.59 0.16
C LEU A 13 -6.07 18.00 -0.02
N PRO A 14 -6.84 19.10 0.08
CA PRO A 14 -6.27 20.45 0.10
C PRO A 14 -5.18 20.63 1.15
N LYS A 15 -5.37 20.06 2.34
CA LYS A 15 -4.38 20.14 3.43
C LYS A 15 -3.15 19.24 3.19
N LEU A 16 -3.33 18.07 2.58
CA LEU A 16 -2.23 17.19 2.18
C LEU A 16 -1.39 17.77 1.02
N ARG A 17 -1.98 18.57 0.14
CA ARG A 17 -1.26 19.33 -0.90
C ARG A 17 -0.43 20.48 -0.30
N ASN A 18 -0.97 21.17 0.71
CA ASN A 18 -0.39 22.38 1.30
C ASN A 18 0.24 22.14 2.68
N ARG A 19 1.16 21.18 2.78
CA ARG A 19 1.81 20.82 4.06
C ARG A 19 2.86 21.86 4.46
N ARG A 20 2.75 22.34 5.70
CA ARG A 20 3.76 23.19 6.36
C ARG A 20 4.90 22.36 6.95
N ILE A 21 6.02 23.01 7.28
CA ILE A 21 7.19 22.34 7.89
C ILE A 21 6.81 21.58 9.17
N ILE A 22 6.02 22.21 10.04
CA ILE A 22 5.55 21.57 11.30
C ILE A 22 4.76 20.28 11.05
N TRP A 23 4.01 20.23 9.94
CA TRP A 23 3.28 19.03 9.54
C TRP A 23 4.24 17.91 9.11
N ASN A 24 5.29 18.25 8.36
CA ASN A 24 6.28 17.26 7.94
C ASN A 24 7.04 16.66 9.14
N VAL A 25 7.30 17.46 10.19
CA VAL A 25 7.90 16.98 11.44
C VAL A 25 6.92 16.06 12.17
N ALA A 26 5.67 16.48 12.37
CA ALA A 26 4.65 15.67 13.03
C ALA A 26 4.43 14.33 12.28
N SER A 27 4.36 14.38 10.95
CA SER A 27 4.24 13.19 10.10
C SER A 27 5.44 12.26 10.23
N CYS A 28 6.67 12.81 10.32
CA CYS A 28 7.87 12.02 10.58
C CYS A 28 7.82 11.31 11.93
N ILE A 29 7.37 11.99 12.99
CA ILE A 29 7.21 11.40 14.32
C ILE A 29 6.15 10.30 14.30
N THR A 30 4.98 10.54 13.69
CA THR A 30 3.91 9.55 13.60
C THR A 30 4.35 8.30 12.84
N LEU A 31 4.97 8.46 11.66
CA LEU A 31 5.48 7.34 10.87
C LEU A 31 6.56 6.55 11.61
N ALA A 32 7.50 7.24 12.27
CA ALA A 32 8.54 6.61 13.06
C ALA A 32 7.93 5.81 14.22
N ALA A 33 7.01 6.41 14.98
CA ALA A 33 6.35 5.76 16.11
C ALA A 33 5.60 4.49 15.68
N VAL A 34 4.76 4.58 14.64
CA VAL A 34 4.01 3.44 14.10
C VAL A 34 4.96 2.38 13.54
N GLY A 35 5.98 2.78 12.77
CA GLY A 35 6.96 1.87 12.19
C GLY A 35 7.79 1.12 13.24
N ILE A 36 8.25 1.82 14.28
CA ILE A 36 8.98 1.24 15.41
C ILE A 36 8.08 0.27 16.17
N PHE A 37 6.84 0.68 16.49
CA PHE A 37 5.87 -0.17 17.15
C PHE A 37 5.63 -1.45 16.36
N SER A 38 5.31 -1.34 15.07
CA SER A 38 5.08 -2.50 14.21
C SER A 38 6.30 -3.40 14.11
N LYS A 39 7.50 -2.82 13.99
CA LYS A 39 8.73 -3.60 13.92
C LYS A 39 8.95 -4.42 15.18
N ILE A 40 8.83 -3.79 16.35
CA ILE A 40 8.94 -4.46 17.65
C ILE A 40 7.87 -5.56 17.75
N PHE A 41 6.61 -5.22 17.46
CA PHE A 41 5.49 -6.13 17.61
C PHE A 41 5.57 -7.35 16.68
N ILE A 42 5.87 -7.13 15.40
CA ILE A 42 6.00 -8.19 14.40
C ILE A 42 7.27 -9.03 14.62
N LYS A 43 8.43 -8.40 14.90
CA LYS A 43 9.70 -9.14 14.97
C LYS A 43 10.00 -9.76 16.33
N TRP A 44 9.55 -9.15 17.43
CA TRP A 44 9.88 -9.63 18.78
C TRP A 44 8.75 -10.44 19.40
N PHE A 45 7.50 -10.07 19.14
CA PHE A 45 6.35 -10.75 19.73
C PHE A 45 5.68 -11.76 18.79
N ASN A 46 6.15 -11.88 17.55
CA ASN A 46 5.61 -12.81 16.56
C ASN A 46 6.74 -13.55 15.82
N LYS A 47 6.39 -14.65 15.16
CA LYS A 47 7.30 -15.54 14.42
C LYS A 47 7.38 -15.07 12.96
N ALA A 48 7.94 -13.87 12.76
CA ALA A 48 8.06 -13.26 11.45
C ALA A 48 9.21 -13.83 10.61
N LYS A 49 8.94 -14.11 9.32
CA LYS A 49 9.96 -14.46 8.32
C LYS A 49 9.84 -13.51 7.12
N VAL A 50 10.98 -13.06 6.63
CA VAL A 50 11.07 -12.11 5.51
C VAL A 50 11.92 -12.73 4.42
N TYR A 51 11.38 -12.78 3.21
CA TYR A 51 12.04 -13.33 2.03
C TYR A 51 12.23 -12.23 0.97
N ASN A 52 13.32 -12.33 0.21
CA ASN A 52 13.59 -11.54 -1.00
C ASN A 52 13.64 -10.00 -0.79
N LEU A 53 13.96 -9.55 0.43
CA LEU A 53 14.00 -8.11 0.75
C LEU A 53 15.06 -7.32 -0.03
N VAL A 54 16.12 -7.97 -0.52
CA VAL A 54 17.27 -7.30 -1.16
C VAL A 54 16.86 -6.49 -2.38
N SER A 55 15.99 -7.01 -3.23
CA SER A 55 15.53 -6.29 -4.43
C SER A 55 14.66 -5.09 -4.04
N PHE A 56 13.81 -5.26 -3.03
CA PHE A 56 13.01 -4.16 -2.49
C PHE A 56 13.86 -3.06 -1.83
N ASP A 57 14.91 -3.42 -1.09
CA ASP A 57 15.86 -2.46 -0.51
C ASP A 57 16.55 -1.62 -1.60
N LYS A 58 16.83 -2.19 -2.78
CA LYS A 58 17.29 -1.41 -3.94
C LYS A 58 16.21 -0.47 -4.46
N ALA A 59 14.97 -0.95 -4.60
CA ALA A 59 13.85 -0.14 -5.09
C ALA A 59 13.50 1.06 -4.19
N ILE A 60 13.58 0.92 -2.86
CA ILE A 60 13.36 2.05 -1.94
C ILE A 60 14.53 3.06 -1.93
N ASN A 61 15.73 2.64 -2.34
CA ASN A 61 16.91 3.51 -2.47
C ASN A 61 17.17 3.97 -3.92
N ARG A 62 16.17 3.84 -4.81
CA ARG A 62 16.18 4.35 -6.18
C ARG A 62 16.50 5.86 -6.27
N PRO A 63 16.89 6.38 -7.45
CA PRO A 63 17.03 7.81 -7.67
C PRO A 63 15.76 8.58 -7.30
N LYS A 64 15.89 9.74 -6.63
CA LYS A 64 14.75 10.49 -6.05
C LYS A 64 13.65 10.89 -7.04
N HIS A 65 13.97 11.01 -8.32
CA HIS A 65 13.02 11.40 -9.37
C HIS A 65 12.25 10.21 -9.95
N ILE A 66 12.72 8.97 -9.71
CA ILE A 66 12.02 7.76 -10.15
C ILE A 66 10.95 7.42 -9.11
N PRO A 67 9.67 7.29 -9.49
CA PRO A 67 8.63 6.89 -8.55
C PRO A 67 8.65 5.39 -8.25
N LEU A 68 8.04 4.99 -7.13
CA LEU A 68 7.85 3.60 -6.74
C LEU A 68 6.37 3.38 -6.41
N ILE A 69 5.81 2.31 -6.97
CA ILE A 69 4.54 1.75 -6.53
C ILE A 69 4.81 0.39 -5.92
N THR A 70 4.26 0.15 -4.75
CA THR A 70 4.19 -1.18 -4.15
C THR A 70 2.75 -1.64 -4.13
N VAL A 71 2.50 -2.89 -4.51
CA VAL A 71 1.18 -3.52 -4.47
C VAL A 71 1.20 -4.70 -3.52
N SER A 72 0.14 -4.90 -2.73
CA SER A 72 0.04 -6.03 -1.81
C SER A 72 -1.34 -6.64 -1.77
N ASN A 73 -1.42 -7.94 -1.46
CA ASN A 73 -2.66 -8.55 -0.96
C ASN A 73 -3.09 -7.85 0.34
N HIS A 74 -4.38 -7.88 0.65
CA HIS A 74 -4.92 -7.21 1.83
C HIS A 74 -5.75 -8.18 2.67
N ASP A 75 -5.19 -8.64 3.78
CA ASP A 75 -5.77 -9.66 4.65
C ASP A 75 -6.11 -9.17 6.06
N SER A 76 -5.63 -7.99 6.46
CA SER A 76 -5.90 -7.40 7.76
C SER A 76 -5.86 -5.87 7.74
N CYS A 77 -6.62 -5.23 8.62
CA CYS A 77 -6.46 -3.80 8.89
C CYS A 77 -5.06 -3.42 9.42
N PHE A 78 -4.26 -4.40 9.88
CA PHE A 78 -2.87 -4.18 10.32
C PHE A 78 -1.84 -4.31 9.21
N ASP A 79 -2.23 -4.62 7.97
CA ASP A 79 -1.28 -4.92 6.88
C ASP A 79 -0.32 -3.77 6.61
N ASP A 80 -0.82 -2.56 6.37
CA ASP A 80 0.04 -1.42 6.06
C ASP A 80 1.10 -1.21 7.16
N PRO A 81 0.77 -0.93 8.43
CA PRO A 81 1.79 -0.77 9.45
C PRO A 81 2.65 -2.04 9.66
N GLY A 82 2.08 -3.24 9.48
CA GLY A 82 2.75 -4.53 9.71
C GLY A 82 3.79 -4.90 8.65
N ILE A 83 3.51 -4.68 7.36
CA ILE A 83 4.44 -4.96 6.24
C ILE A 83 5.76 -4.22 6.45
N TRP A 84 5.69 -2.96 6.90
CA TRP A 84 6.87 -2.12 7.05
C TRP A 84 7.78 -2.53 8.20
N ALA A 85 7.36 -3.43 9.10
CA ALA A 85 8.23 -4.05 10.09
C ALA A 85 9.50 -4.69 9.46
N ALA A 86 9.40 -5.15 8.21
CA ALA A 86 10.51 -5.71 7.46
C ALA A 86 11.67 -4.72 7.26
N LEU A 87 11.37 -3.44 7.05
CA LEU A 87 12.33 -2.39 6.68
C LEU A 87 13.41 -2.14 7.74
N GLY A 88 14.61 -1.73 7.32
CA GLY A 88 15.66 -1.25 8.23
C GLY A 88 15.22 -0.01 9.03
N TRP A 89 15.78 0.16 10.24
CA TRP A 89 15.43 1.25 11.17
C TRP A 89 15.54 2.65 10.53
N LYS A 90 16.58 2.88 9.71
CA LYS A 90 16.77 4.16 9.01
C LYS A 90 15.61 4.50 8.08
N ASN A 91 14.99 3.50 7.44
CA ASN A 91 13.86 3.73 6.54
C ASN A 91 12.59 4.09 7.34
N LEU A 92 12.39 3.46 8.50
CA LEU A 92 11.21 3.70 9.35
C LEU A 92 11.18 5.09 9.98
N ILE A 93 12.35 5.65 10.32
CA ILE A 93 12.45 6.96 10.98
C ILE A 93 12.57 8.13 9.98
N MET A 94 12.57 7.85 8.68
CA MET A 94 12.71 8.85 7.62
C MET A 94 11.44 8.93 6.78
N SER A 95 10.57 9.91 7.03
CA SER A 95 9.29 10.06 6.31
C SER A 95 9.46 10.17 4.78
N ASN A 96 10.53 10.80 4.31
CA ASN A 96 10.82 10.92 2.89
C ASN A 96 11.20 9.58 2.21
N LYS A 97 11.55 8.56 3.00
CA LYS A 97 11.79 7.18 2.56
C LYS A 97 10.59 6.27 2.82
N MET A 98 9.48 6.80 3.32
CA MET A 98 8.27 6.05 3.59
C MET A 98 7.18 6.32 2.55
N ARG A 99 6.40 5.26 2.29
CA ARG A 99 5.22 5.25 1.43
C ARG A 99 4.14 6.24 1.85
N TRP A 100 3.48 6.80 0.84
CA TRP A 100 2.08 7.20 0.88
C TRP A 100 1.20 5.97 0.70
N ALA A 101 0.00 5.95 1.29
CA ALA A 101 -0.93 4.83 1.14
C ALA A 101 -2.34 5.31 0.81
N LEU A 102 -3.04 4.58 -0.07
CA LEU A 102 -4.47 4.79 -0.27
C LEU A 102 -5.25 4.08 0.84
N ALA A 103 -6.13 4.80 1.53
CA ALA A 103 -6.87 4.30 2.69
C ALA A 103 -8.37 4.59 2.58
N ALA A 104 -9.20 3.61 2.91
CA ALA A 104 -10.64 3.72 2.76
C ALA A 104 -11.22 4.80 3.69
N ASN A 105 -12.00 5.74 3.14
CA ASN A 105 -12.53 6.88 3.89
C ASN A 105 -13.48 6.46 5.02
N ASP A 106 -14.35 5.48 4.75
CA ASP A 106 -15.34 4.90 5.65
C ASP A 106 -14.74 4.18 6.87
N ILE A 107 -13.44 3.84 6.82
CA ILE A 107 -12.71 3.18 7.91
C ILE A 107 -11.71 4.13 8.59
N CYS A 108 -10.87 4.80 7.80
CA CYS A 108 -9.74 5.58 8.31
C CYS A 108 -10.09 7.06 8.57
N PHE A 109 -11.12 7.59 7.92
CA PHE A 109 -11.48 9.01 7.97
C PHE A 109 -12.91 9.18 8.47
N THR A 110 -13.20 8.63 9.65
CA THR A 110 -14.55 8.61 10.23
C THR A 110 -14.83 9.78 11.18
N ASN A 111 -13.79 10.47 11.63
CA ASN A 111 -13.85 11.64 12.50
C ASN A 111 -12.54 12.45 12.40
N PRO A 112 -12.48 13.69 12.93
CA PRO A 112 -11.30 14.54 12.82
C PRO A 112 -10.03 13.95 13.43
N PHE A 113 -10.12 13.22 14.55
CA PHE A 113 -8.95 12.62 15.19
C PHE A 113 -8.34 11.51 14.33
N CYS A 114 -9.17 10.59 13.85
CA CYS A 114 -8.76 9.56 12.91
C CYS A 114 -8.19 10.17 11.63
N ALA A 115 -8.89 11.15 11.04
CA ALA A 115 -8.42 11.82 9.82
C ALA A 115 -7.02 12.43 9.99
N HIS A 116 -6.78 13.18 11.08
CA HIS A 116 -5.45 13.74 11.34
C HIS A 116 -4.39 12.65 11.52
N PHE A 117 -4.67 11.59 12.29
CA PHE A 117 -3.74 10.48 12.49
C PHE A 117 -3.32 9.83 11.17
N PHE A 118 -4.30 9.46 10.33
CA PHE A 118 -4.02 8.82 9.04
C PHE A 118 -3.34 9.78 8.06
N MET A 119 -3.70 11.07 8.04
CA MET A 119 -2.97 12.06 7.23
C MET A 119 -1.51 12.20 7.66
N LEU A 120 -1.21 12.18 8.97
CA LEU A 120 0.16 12.18 9.49
C LEU A 120 0.92 10.90 9.12
N GLY A 121 0.21 9.78 9.01
CA GLY A 121 0.70 8.50 8.47
C GLY A 121 0.88 8.45 6.95
N GLN A 122 0.75 9.59 6.25
CA GLN A 122 0.79 9.71 4.79
C GLN A 122 -0.32 8.91 4.06
N CYS A 123 -1.48 8.75 4.69
CA CYS A 123 -2.63 8.10 4.08
C CYS A 123 -3.51 9.11 3.33
N VAL A 124 -4.02 8.67 2.18
CA VAL A 124 -4.87 9.45 1.27
C VAL A 124 -6.28 8.84 1.30
N PRO A 125 -7.33 9.59 1.64
CA PRO A 125 -8.68 9.05 1.70
C PRO A 125 -9.15 8.66 0.30
N THR A 126 -9.58 7.41 0.16
CA THR A 126 -10.09 6.83 -1.10
C THR A 126 -11.52 6.38 -0.88
N ILE A 127 -12.41 6.75 -1.80
CA ILE A 127 -13.83 6.43 -1.73
C ILE A 127 -14.08 5.15 -2.54
N ARG A 128 -14.57 4.13 -1.85
CA ARG A 128 -14.92 2.85 -2.49
C ARG A 128 -16.11 3.07 -3.43
N GLY A 129 -16.01 2.54 -4.65
CA GLY A 129 -17.07 2.68 -5.66
C GLY A 129 -17.04 3.99 -6.46
N ALA A 130 -16.23 4.98 -6.08
CA ALA A 130 -16.12 6.26 -6.81
C ALA A 130 -15.34 6.18 -8.14
N GLY A 131 -14.88 4.99 -8.53
CA GLY A 131 -14.15 4.77 -9.79
C GLY A 131 -12.71 5.29 -9.78
N VAL A 132 -12.08 5.29 -10.96
CA VAL A 132 -10.66 5.64 -11.13
C VAL A 132 -10.42 7.15 -11.26
N TYR A 133 -11.45 7.95 -11.55
CA TYR A 133 -11.33 9.39 -11.74
C TYR A 133 -11.46 10.21 -10.44
N GLN A 134 -11.53 9.53 -9.30
CA GLN A 134 -11.62 10.18 -7.99
C GLN A 134 -10.34 10.95 -7.64
N GLU A 135 -10.48 11.97 -6.80
CA GLU A 135 -9.37 12.85 -6.41
C GLU A 135 -8.20 12.12 -5.74
N ALA A 136 -8.45 11.00 -5.05
CA ALA A 136 -7.41 10.17 -4.45
C ALA A 136 -6.44 9.58 -5.48
N VAL A 137 -6.96 9.15 -6.63
CA VAL A 137 -6.16 8.57 -7.73
C VAL A 137 -5.34 9.67 -8.40
N LYS A 138 -5.95 10.82 -8.69
CA LYS A 138 -5.24 12.00 -9.23
C LYS A 138 -4.12 12.45 -8.28
N PHE A 139 -4.39 12.50 -6.98
CA PHE A 139 -3.37 12.81 -5.98
C PHE A 139 -2.26 11.75 -5.94
N GLY A 140 -2.59 10.47 -6.15
CA GLY A 140 -1.61 9.41 -6.38
C GLY A 140 -0.68 9.70 -7.55
N VAL A 141 -1.23 10.11 -8.71
CA VAL A 141 -0.44 10.52 -9.88
C VAL A 141 0.43 11.75 -9.57
N GLU A 142 -0.09 12.74 -8.83
CA GLU A 142 0.70 13.90 -8.36
C GLU A 142 1.87 13.50 -7.44
N LEU A 143 1.73 12.43 -6.65
CA LEU A 143 2.81 11.90 -5.83
C LEU A 143 3.87 11.20 -6.70
N LEU A 144 3.43 10.41 -7.68
CA LEU A 144 4.32 9.71 -8.60
C LEU A 144 5.12 10.68 -9.48
N SER A 145 4.50 11.75 -9.98
CA SER A 145 5.21 12.79 -10.74
C SER A 145 6.30 13.50 -9.92
N LYS A 146 6.22 13.45 -8.59
CA LYS A 146 7.23 13.96 -7.64
C LYS A 146 8.22 12.89 -7.17
N GLY A 147 8.28 11.73 -7.83
CA GLY A 147 9.17 10.60 -7.51
C GLY A 147 8.84 9.89 -6.19
N LYS A 148 7.65 10.11 -5.62
CA LYS A 148 7.29 9.54 -4.31
C LYS A 148 7.04 8.04 -4.40
N TRP A 149 7.04 7.42 -3.23
CA TRP A 149 6.65 6.04 -3.05
C TRP A 149 5.17 5.98 -2.65
N LEU A 150 4.36 5.24 -3.44
CA LEU A 150 2.96 4.95 -3.18
C LEU A 150 2.75 3.45 -2.91
N HIS A 151 1.98 3.13 -1.89
CA HIS A 151 1.52 1.78 -1.57
C HIS A 151 0.02 1.65 -1.83
N VAL A 152 -0.35 0.54 -2.46
CA VAL A 152 -1.72 0.27 -2.88
C VAL A 152 -2.08 -1.17 -2.51
N PHE A 153 -3.27 -1.35 -1.94
CA PHE A 153 -3.94 -2.64 -1.84
C PHE A 153 -4.96 -2.74 -2.97
N PRO A 154 -4.57 -3.23 -4.16
CA PRO A 154 -5.43 -3.19 -5.34
C PRO A 154 -6.69 -4.05 -5.21
N GLU A 155 -6.79 -4.93 -4.21
CA GLU A 155 -8.05 -5.64 -3.87
C GLU A 155 -9.17 -4.68 -3.43
N GLY A 156 -8.81 -3.50 -2.90
CA GLY A 156 -9.71 -2.41 -2.51
C GLY A 156 -10.44 -2.62 -1.17
N ARG A 157 -10.27 -3.78 -0.55
CA ARG A 157 -10.80 -4.16 0.77
C ARG A 157 -10.01 -5.31 1.36
N VAL A 158 -10.14 -5.53 2.66
CA VAL A 158 -9.63 -6.72 3.33
C VAL A 158 -10.34 -7.98 2.81
N ASN A 159 -9.58 -8.99 2.43
CA ASN A 159 -10.02 -10.27 1.90
C ASN A 159 -10.31 -11.27 3.03
N MET A 160 -11.52 -11.18 3.57
CA MET A 160 -12.00 -12.06 4.65
C MET A 160 -12.11 -13.53 4.24
N SER A 161 -12.46 -13.79 2.97
CA SER A 161 -12.76 -15.13 2.47
C SER A 161 -11.54 -15.86 1.90
N LYS A 162 -10.39 -15.18 1.78
CA LYS A 162 -9.16 -15.71 1.17
C LYS A 162 -9.35 -16.24 -0.26
N ASN A 163 -10.39 -15.77 -0.93
CA ASN A 163 -10.68 -16.13 -2.31
C ASN A 163 -10.04 -15.14 -3.27
N TYR A 164 -9.94 -15.52 -4.54
CA TYR A 164 -9.53 -14.62 -5.60
C TYR A 164 -10.39 -13.34 -5.62
N ILE A 165 -9.73 -12.18 -5.63
CA ILE A 165 -10.34 -10.86 -5.83
C ILE A 165 -9.68 -10.22 -7.04
N ARG A 166 -10.49 -9.90 -8.05
CA ARG A 166 -10.05 -9.10 -9.18
C ARG A 166 -9.57 -7.72 -8.72
N LEU A 167 -8.36 -7.35 -9.11
CA LEU A 167 -7.73 -6.09 -8.77
C LEU A 167 -8.47 -4.89 -9.37
N LYS A 168 -8.56 -3.81 -8.60
CA LYS A 168 -9.14 -2.53 -9.02
C LYS A 168 -8.16 -1.78 -9.92
N TRP A 169 -8.68 -1.24 -11.01
CA TRP A 169 -7.90 -0.56 -12.05
C TRP A 169 -7.21 0.74 -11.64
N GLY A 170 -7.43 1.25 -10.42
CA GLY A 170 -6.80 2.48 -9.94
C GLY A 170 -5.27 2.40 -9.99
N VAL A 171 -4.67 1.23 -9.73
CA VAL A 171 -3.22 1.04 -9.86
C VAL A 171 -2.75 1.18 -11.31
N GLY A 172 -3.45 0.56 -12.27
CA GLY A 172 -3.15 0.69 -13.69
C GLY A 172 -3.32 2.12 -14.19
N GLN A 173 -4.37 2.83 -13.75
CA GLN A 173 -4.58 4.24 -14.08
C GLN A 173 -3.40 5.09 -13.62
N MET A 174 -2.98 4.93 -12.35
CA MET A 174 -1.88 5.72 -11.80
C MET A 174 -0.55 5.47 -12.51
N ILE A 175 -0.29 4.24 -12.94
CA ILE A 175 0.92 3.89 -13.70
C ILE A 175 0.88 4.50 -15.11
N TYR A 176 -0.28 4.39 -15.78
CA TYR A 176 -0.44 4.86 -17.15
C TYR A 176 -0.32 6.38 -17.26
N GLU A 177 -0.97 7.10 -16.35
CA GLU A 177 -0.94 8.57 -16.28
C GLU A 177 0.35 9.13 -15.69
N SER A 178 1.16 8.31 -15.01
CA SER A 178 2.41 8.79 -14.43
C SER A 178 3.35 9.30 -15.54
N PRO A 179 3.91 10.52 -15.42
CA PRO A 179 4.82 11.06 -16.43
C PRO A 179 6.14 10.27 -16.50
N ILE A 180 6.54 9.67 -15.38
CA ILE A 180 7.70 8.79 -15.27
C ILE A 180 7.17 7.40 -14.91
N LEU A 181 7.54 6.37 -15.67
CA LEU A 181 7.16 5.00 -15.37
C LEU A 181 7.69 4.61 -13.97
N PRO A 182 6.82 4.32 -12.98
CA PRO A 182 7.28 3.91 -11.67
C PRO A 182 7.88 2.51 -11.70
N ILE A 183 8.82 2.27 -10.80
CA ILE A 183 9.19 0.90 -10.41
C ILE A 183 7.96 0.30 -9.71
N VAL A 184 7.52 -0.90 -10.10
CA VAL A 184 6.38 -1.58 -9.47
C VAL A 184 6.86 -2.83 -8.76
N VAL A 185 6.68 -2.90 -7.44
CA VAL A 185 7.13 -4.05 -6.64
C VAL A 185 5.92 -4.73 -5.98
N PRO A 186 5.64 -6.01 -6.28
CA PRO A 186 4.62 -6.78 -5.59
C PRO A 186 5.16 -7.26 -4.25
N ILE A 187 4.29 -7.23 -3.24
CA ILE A 187 4.56 -7.69 -1.89
C ILE A 187 3.45 -8.65 -1.52
N CYS A 188 3.80 -9.81 -0.99
CA CYS A 188 2.82 -10.72 -0.42
C CYS A 188 3.11 -10.98 1.04
N HIS A 189 2.04 -11.13 1.81
CA HIS A 189 2.15 -11.63 3.18
C HIS A 189 1.09 -12.68 3.48
N VAL A 190 1.39 -13.55 4.45
CA VAL A 190 0.49 -14.59 4.96
C VAL A 190 0.56 -14.60 6.49
N GLY A 191 -0.60 -14.59 7.15
CA GLY A 191 -0.72 -14.70 8.61
C GLY A 191 -0.98 -13.37 9.34
N MET A 192 -1.08 -12.24 8.64
CA MET A 192 -1.36 -10.94 9.28
C MET A 192 -2.76 -10.88 9.91
N GLU A 193 -3.73 -11.54 9.28
CA GLU A 193 -5.09 -11.72 9.80
C GLU A 193 -5.12 -12.48 11.14
N THR A 194 -4.08 -13.28 11.43
CA THR A 194 -3.97 -13.97 12.73
C THR A 194 -3.40 -13.06 13.82
N ILE A 195 -2.68 -12.01 13.43
CA ILE A 195 -2.12 -10.98 14.31
C ILE A 195 -3.19 -9.98 14.70
N LEU A 196 -3.90 -9.41 13.72
CA LEU A 196 -5.10 -8.62 13.98
C LEU A 196 -6.27 -9.26 13.21
N PRO A 197 -7.11 -10.05 13.90
CA PRO A 197 -8.33 -10.59 13.32
C PRO A 197 -9.27 -9.48 12.88
N ASN A 198 -9.98 -9.75 11.79
CA ASN A 198 -10.97 -8.83 11.23
C ASN A 198 -12.37 -9.02 11.86
N GLU A 199 -12.45 -9.75 12.97
CA GLU A 199 -13.66 -9.96 13.74
C GLU A 199 -13.45 -9.51 15.19
N PRO A 200 -14.48 -8.98 15.87
CA PRO A 200 -14.38 -8.61 17.27
C PRO A 200 -14.01 -9.82 18.16
N PRO A 201 -13.22 -9.60 19.24
CA PRO A 201 -12.66 -8.32 19.66
C PRO A 201 -11.39 -7.95 18.88
N TYR A 202 -11.28 -6.69 18.48
CA TYR A 202 -10.15 -6.17 17.69
C TYR A 202 -8.95 -5.85 18.58
N TYR A 203 -8.08 -6.83 18.82
CA TYR A 203 -6.81 -6.63 19.52
C TYR A 203 -5.69 -7.41 18.85
N LEU A 204 -4.47 -6.88 19.00
CA LEU A 204 -3.27 -7.49 18.46
C LEU A 204 -2.88 -8.74 19.27
N ARG A 205 -2.64 -9.84 18.56
CA ARG A 205 -2.22 -11.14 19.11
C ARG A 205 -0.72 -11.35 18.92
N THR A 206 -0.11 -12.05 19.86
CA THR A 206 1.31 -12.42 19.87
C THR A 206 1.50 -13.91 19.58
N GLY A 207 2.74 -14.33 19.34
CA GLY A 207 3.13 -15.71 19.06
C GLY A 207 2.67 -16.22 17.69
N ARG A 208 2.10 -15.35 16.86
CA ARG A 208 1.56 -15.69 15.55
C ARG A 208 2.66 -15.75 14.52
N LYS A 209 2.41 -16.51 13.46
CA LYS A 209 3.32 -16.70 12.36
C LYS A 209 2.96 -15.73 11.25
N VAL A 210 3.97 -15.04 10.73
CA VAL A 210 3.77 -14.14 9.60
C VAL A 210 4.93 -14.30 8.63
N THR A 211 4.59 -14.45 7.36
CA THR A 211 5.57 -14.53 6.27
C THR A 211 5.39 -13.33 5.38
N PHE A 212 6.48 -12.63 5.08
CA PHE A 212 6.54 -11.57 4.08
C PHE A 212 7.44 -12.03 2.94
N ASN A 213 7.00 -11.81 1.71
CA ASN A 213 7.75 -12.09 0.50
C ASN A 213 7.71 -10.85 -0.40
N PHE A 214 8.88 -10.31 -0.69
CA PHE A 214 9.04 -9.14 -1.54
C PHE A 214 9.41 -9.61 -2.94
N GLY A 215 8.54 -9.39 -3.92
CA GLY A 215 8.80 -9.80 -5.29
C GLY A 215 9.84 -8.93 -5.99
N GLU A 216 10.30 -9.39 -7.15
CA GLU A 216 11.12 -8.58 -8.04
C GLU A 216 10.29 -7.45 -8.68
N PRO A 217 10.91 -6.32 -9.05
CA PRO A 217 10.25 -5.29 -9.84
C PRO A 217 9.63 -5.86 -11.11
N ILE A 218 8.35 -5.56 -11.35
CA ILE A 218 7.62 -5.97 -12.55
C ILE A 218 8.11 -5.13 -13.73
N ASP A 219 8.57 -5.79 -14.80
CA ASP A 219 8.90 -5.10 -16.03
C ASP A 219 7.62 -4.74 -16.80
N LEU A 220 7.29 -3.45 -16.78
CA LEU A 220 6.16 -2.87 -17.51
C LEU A 220 6.61 -1.99 -18.68
N LYS A 221 7.91 -1.89 -18.95
CA LYS A 221 8.46 -0.89 -19.88
C LYS A 221 7.90 -1.09 -21.28
N GLU A 222 8.02 -2.31 -21.82
CA GLU A 222 7.55 -2.63 -23.16
C GLU A 222 6.03 -2.51 -23.28
N LEU A 223 5.30 -3.02 -22.27
CA LEU A 223 3.84 -2.95 -22.23
C LEU A 223 3.36 -1.50 -22.28
N VAL A 224 3.85 -0.65 -21.37
CA VAL A 224 3.41 0.75 -21.27
C VAL A 224 3.83 1.56 -22.50
N SER A 225 5.03 1.33 -23.06
CA SER A 225 5.46 1.97 -24.31
C SER A 225 4.52 1.63 -25.46
N LYS A 226 4.21 0.34 -25.67
CA LYS A 226 3.28 -0.10 -26.73
C LYS A 226 1.90 0.51 -26.58
N LEU A 227 1.36 0.56 -25.36
CA LEU A 227 0.04 1.15 -25.10
C LEU A 227 0.02 2.65 -25.42
N LYS A 228 1.08 3.39 -25.06
CA LYS A 228 1.21 4.83 -25.35
C LYS A 228 1.41 5.10 -26.85
N GLU A 229 2.17 4.27 -27.55
CA GLU A 229 2.40 4.40 -29.00
C GLU A 229 1.15 4.04 -29.82
N SER A 230 0.39 3.05 -29.37
CA SER A 230 -0.77 2.53 -30.08
C SER A 230 -2.05 3.35 -29.86
N ASN A 231 -1.99 4.43 -29.06
CA ASN A 231 -3.14 5.29 -28.73
C ASN A 231 -4.41 4.52 -28.34
N VAL A 232 -4.24 3.44 -27.57
CA VAL A 232 -5.38 2.69 -27.03
C VAL A 232 -6.22 3.56 -26.10
N THR A 233 -7.46 3.15 -25.85
CA THR A 233 -8.29 3.84 -24.85
C THR A 233 -7.64 3.78 -23.47
N GLU A 234 -7.81 4.81 -22.64
CA GLU A 234 -7.30 4.80 -21.25
C GLU A 234 -7.82 3.60 -20.45
N GLU A 235 -9.05 3.15 -20.77
CA GLU A 235 -9.64 1.98 -20.14
C GLU A 235 -8.92 0.68 -20.48
N GLU A 236 -8.57 0.50 -21.74
CA GLU A 236 -7.80 -0.65 -22.18
C GLU A 236 -6.40 -0.63 -21.57
N ALA A 237 -5.74 0.53 -21.57
CA ALA A 237 -4.41 0.67 -20.98
C ALA A 237 -4.39 0.32 -19.48
N ARG A 238 -5.28 0.93 -18.68
CA ARG A 238 -5.33 0.64 -17.22
C ARG A 238 -5.70 -0.81 -16.93
N LYS A 239 -6.56 -1.41 -17.77
CA LYS A 239 -6.95 -2.81 -17.63
C LYS A 239 -5.73 -3.71 -17.84
N LEU A 240 -5.05 -3.60 -18.98
CA LEU A 240 -3.91 -4.46 -19.33
C LEU A 240 -2.75 -4.32 -18.35
N ILE A 241 -2.45 -3.10 -17.90
CA ILE A 241 -1.42 -2.87 -16.87
C ILE A 241 -1.84 -3.53 -15.55
N THR A 242 -3.10 -3.41 -15.14
CA THR A 242 -3.59 -4.03 -13.90
C THR A 242 -3.58 -5.55 -13.99
N GLU A 243 -3.94 -6.13 -15.14
CA GLU A 243 -3.90 -7.58 -15.37
C GLU A 243 -2.48 -8.12 -15.28
N LYS A 244 -1.48 -7.40 -15.83
CA LYS A 244 -0.08 -7.81 -15.68
C LYS A 244 0.38 -7.80 -14.22
N ILE A 245 -0.05 -6.80 -13.45
CA ILE A 245 0.25 -6.71 -12.01
C ILE A 245 -0.46 -7.82 -11.22
N GLU A 246 -1.70 -8.12 -11.59
CA GLU A 246 -2.49 -9.20 -11.00
C GLU A 246 -1.80 -10.55 -11.17
N GLU A 247 -1.35 -10.86 -12.38
CA GLU A 247 -0.60 -12.09 -12.68
C GLU A 247 0.61 -12.26 -11.76
N GLU A 248 1.48 -11.24 -11.68
CA GLU A 248 2.71 -11.30 -10.88
C GLU A 248 2.43 -11.33 -9.38
N LEU A 249 1.43 -10.59 -8.89
CA LEU A 249 1.05 -10.59 -7.49
C LEU A 249 0.49 -11.96 -7.07
N TYR A 250 -0.38 -12.57 -7.88
CA TYR A 250 -0.93 -13.89 -7.56
C TYR A 250 0.10 -15.01 -7.69
N LYS A 251 1.06 -14.89 -8.60
CA LYS A 251 2.22 -15.79 -8.66
C LYS A 251 3.03 -15.69 -7.36
N LEU A 252 3.39 -14.48 -6.93
CA LEU A 252 4.08 -14.24 -5.67
C LEU A 252 3.27 -14.75 -4.46
N GLN A 253 1.96 -14.60 -4.47
CA GLN A 253 1.08 -15.08 -3.40
C GLN A 253 1.16 -16.60 -3.24
N LYS A 254 1.10 -17.35 -4.35
CA LYS A 254 1.25 -18.82 -4.34
C LYS A 254 2.60 -19.23 -3.74
N ASP A 255 3.68 -18.59 -4.16
CA ASP A 255 5.03 -18.87 -3.61
C ASP A 255 5.10 -18.55 -2.11
N THR A 256 4.47 -17.45 -1.69
CA THR A 256 4.43 -17.01 -0.29
C THR A 256 3.67 -18.00 0.59
N ILE A 257 2.58 -18.57 0.11
CA ILE A 257 1.82 -19.62 0.81
C ILE A 257 2.68 -20.87 0.99
N LEU A 258 3.43 -21.29 -0.04
CA LEU A 258 4.36 -22.42 0.08
C LEU A 258 5.46 -22.15 1.11
N LEU A 259 6.07 -20.96 1.08
CA LEU A 259 7.07 -20.54 2.07
C LEU A 259 6.48 -20.50 3.49
N HIS A 260 5.24 -20.04 3.63
CA HIS A 260 4.54 -20.04 4.90
C HIS A 260 4.33 -21.47 5.39
N ASN A 261 3.83 -22.39 4.57
CA ASN A 261 3.55 -23.76 5.00
C ASN A 261 4.81 -24.57 5.37
N LYS A 262 5.94 -24.36 4.69
CA LYS A 262 7.23 -25.01 5.01
C LYS A 262 7.76 -24.73 6.41
N LEU A 263 7.30 -23.67 7.07
CA LEU A 263 7.67 -23.38 8.46
C LEU A 263 6.94 -24.29 9.48
N ASN A 264 6.05 -25.18 9.04
CA ASN A 264 5.36 -26.17 9.87
C ASN A 264 6.00 -27.58 9.80
N SER A 265 7.01 -27.77 8.94
CA SER A 265 7.82 -28.98 8.82
C SER A 265 9.20 -28.73 9.42
#